data_AF-A0A2X3JAF8-F1
#
_entry.id   AF-A0A2X3JAF8-F1
#
_cell.length_a   1.000
_cell.length_b   1.000
_cell.length_c   1.000
_cell.angle_alpha   90.00
_cell.angle_beta   90.00
_cell.angle_gamma   90.00
#
_symmetry.space_group_name_H-M   'P 1'
#
loop_
_entity.id
_entity.type
_entity.pdbx_description
1 polymer ?
#
loop_
_entity_poly.entity_id
_entity_poly.type
_entity_poly.pdbx_seq_one_letter_code
_entity_poly.pdbx_strand_id
1 'polypeptide(L)'
;MFIDSLDGERREKELPPNPDFADFMAEELVPWLNHQGISTPARKTIVAGSSYGGLASAWVALRHPEVFGNVLSFVRLLLVGTRGRKCPAG
;
A
#
# COMPACT_ATOMS: atom_id res chain seq x y z
N MET A 1 8.02 -4.54 6.62
CA MET A 1 8.89 -3.47 6.09
C MET A 1 8.00 -2.26 5.80
N PHE A 2 8.45 -1.05 6.12
CA PHE A 2 7.79 0.19 5.69
C PHE A 2 8.59 0.80 4.55
N ILE A 3 7.91 1.25 3.50
CA ILE A 3 8.51 1.94 2.36
C ILE A 3 8.14 3.40 2.49
N ASP A 4 9.14 4.26 2.57
CA ASP A 4 8.91 5.70 2.65
C ASP A 4 8.61 6.27 1.26
N SER A 5 7.60 7.12 1.17
CA SER A 5 7.25 7.81 -0.06
C SER A 5 8.10 9.07 -0.17
N LEU A 6 9.26 8.95 -0.84
CA LEU A 6 10.17 10.06 -1.11
C LEU A 6 9.46 11.20 -1.87
N ASP A 7 9.25 12.30 -1.15
CA ASP A 7 9.06 13.69 -1.60
C ASP A 7 7.87 14.04 -2.52
N GLY A 8 7.20 15.14 -2.16
CA GLY A 8 5.91 15.58 -2.70
C GLY A 8 5.83 15.84 -4.21
N GLU A 9 6.95 15.88 -4.94
CA GLU A 9 6.97 16.03 -6.40
C GLU A 9 6.77 14.71 -7.18
N ARG A 10 7.05 13.54 -6.58
CA ARG A 10 6.76 12.23 -7.23
C ARG A 10 5.29 11.82 -7.13
N ARG A 11 4.58 12.44 -6.20
CA ARG A 11 3.16 12.20 -5.88
C ARG A 11 2.21 12.45 -7.06
N GLU A 12 2.58 13.30 -8.02
CA GLU A 12 1.75 13.62 -9.18
C GLU A 12 2.01 12.72 -10.40
N LYS A 13 3.18 12.09 -10.48
CA LYS A 13 3.56 11.16 -11.57
C LYS A 13 3.22 9.71 -11.29
N GLU A 14 3.11 9.35 -10.01
CA GLU A 14 2.69 8.00 -9.59
C GLU A 14 1.18 7.81 -9.59
N LEU A 15 0.39 8.83 -9.99
CA LEU A 15 -1.09 8.88 -9.96
C LEU A 15 -1.85 7.94 -10.91
N PRO A 16 -1.32 7.50 -12.07
CA PRO A 16 -1.83 6.32 -12.75
C PRO A 16 -1.14 5.06 -12.21
N PRO A 17 -1.75 3.87 -12.34
CA PRO A 17 -1.08 2.59 -12.08
C PRO A 17 0.35 2.60 -12.65
N ASN A 18 1.35 2.64 -11.78
CA ASN A 18 2.75 2.78 -12.17
C ASN A 18 3.38 1.38 -12.27
N PRO A 19 3.53 0.81 -13.49
CA PRO A 19 4.15 -0.49 -13.70
C PRO A 19 5.53 -0.59 -13.08
N ASP A 20 6.33 0.45 -13.21
CA ASP A 20 7.70 0.45 -12.72
C ASP A 20 7.74 0.29 -11.19
N PHE A 21 6.77 0.89 -10.47
CA PHE A 21 6.68 0.71 -9.02
C PHE A 21 6.29 -0.71 -8.63
N ALA A 22 5.33 -1.33 -9.33
CA ALA A 22 4.93 -2.70 -9.01
C ALA A 22 5.99 -3.73 -9.39
N ASP A 23 6.65 -3.55 -10.53
CA ASP A 23 7.75 -4.40 -10.99
C ASP A 23 8.92 -4.29 -10.00
N PHE A 24 9.31 -3.08 -9.57
CA PHE A 24 10.32 -2.88 -8.53
C PHE A 24 9.97 -3.63 -7.23
N MET A 25 8.71 -3.54 -6.79
CA MET A 25 8.24 -4.20 -5.57
C MET A 25 8.35 -5.74 -5.66
N ALA A 26 8.00 -6.32 -6.80
CA ALA A 26 7.95 -7.76 -6.99
C ALA A 26 9.29 -8.37 -7.39
N GLU A 27 10.05 -7.70 -8.25
CA GLU A 27 11.24 -8.24 -8.91
C GLU A 27 12.55 -7.80 -8.25
N GLU A 28 12.57 -6.68 -7.54
CA GLU A 28 13.77 -6.20 -6.85
C GLU A 28 13.62 -6.35 -5.33
N LEU A 29 12.58 -5.75 -4.76
CA LEU A 29 12.47 -5.64 -3.31
C LEU A 29 12.23 -6.99 -2.63
N VAL A 30 11.25 -7.78 -3.09
CA VAL A 30 10.95 -9.08 -2.48
C VAL A 30 12.11 -10.08 -2.64
N PRO A 31 12.74 -10.21 -3.82
CA PRO A 31 13.95 -11.03 -3.96
C PRO A 31 15.09 -10.55 -3.07
N TRP A 32 15.28 -9.24 -2.91
CA TRP A 32 16.25 -8.70 -1.96
C TRP A 32 15.93 -9.11 -0.51
N LEU A 33 14.67 -9.02 -0.08
CA LEU A 33 14.22 -9.47 1.25
C LEU A 33 14.43 -10.98 1.46
N ASN A 34 14.19 -11.80 0.44
CA ASN A 34 14.46 -13.23 0.48
C ASN A 34 15.95 -13.50 0.73
N HIS A 35 16.85 -12.75 0.09
CA HIS A 35 18.29 -12.84 0.35
C HIS A 35 18.68 -12.39 1.76
N GLN A 36 17.91 -11.49 2.39
CA GLN A 36 18.08 -11.13 3.80
C GLN A 36 17.49 -12.18 4.77
N GLY A 37 17.00 -13.32 4.27
CA GLY A 37 16.38 -14.38 5.08
C GLY A 37 14.91 -14.14 5.41
N ILE A 38 14.30 -13.09 4.87
CA ILE A 38 12.87 -12.78 5.06
C ILE A 38 12.10 -13.36 3.87
N SER A 39 11.84 -14.66 3.91
CA SER A 39 11.07 -15.35 2.88
C SER A 39 9.69 -15.76 3.39
N THR A 40 8.66 -15.33 2.65
CA THR A 40 7.27 -15.59 2.99
C THR A 40 6.53 -16.04 1.73
N PRO A 41 5.74 -17.13 1.79
CA PRO A 41 4.94 -17.54 0.64
C PRO A 41 3.90 -16.47 0.31
N ALA A 42 3.62 -16.23 -0.98
CA ALA A 42 2.73 -15.17 -1.46
C ALA A 42 1.40 -15.06 -0.70
N ARG A 43 0.77 -16.20 -0.38
CA ARG A 43 -0.48 -16.27 0.42
C ARG A 43 -0.41 -15.63 1.81
N LYS A 44 0.79 -15.32 2.32
CA LYS A 44 1.06 -14.68 3.61
C LYS A 44 1.75 -13.32 3.45
N THR A 45 2.04 -12.89 2.22
CA THR A 45 2.61 -11.59 1.91
C THR A 45 1.48 -10.59 1.70
N ILE A 46 1.50 -9.50 2.47
CA ILE A 46 0.48 -8.45 2.41
C ILE A 46 1.15 -7.17 1.94
N VAL A 47 0.60 -6.54 0.91
CA VAL A 47 0.87 -5.14 0.56
C VAL A 47 -0.26 -4.27 1.10
N ALA A 48 0.09 -3.20 1.83
CA ALA A 48 -0.88 -2.36 2.52
C ALA A 48 -0.57 -0.87 2.33
N GLY A 49 -1.62 -0.05 2.19
CA GLY A 49 -1.46 1.38 2.04
C GLY A 49 -2.76 2.15 2.28
N SER A 50 -2.63 3.46 2.50
CA SER A 50 -3.76 4.35 2.78
C SER A 50 -3.81 5.52 1.81
N SER A 51 -5.02 6.05 1.60
CA SER A 51 -5.31 7.07 0.58
C SER A 51 -4.76 6.61 -0.77
N TYR A 52 -3.77 7.32 -1.29
CA TYR A 52 -3.07 6.98 -2.52
C TYR A 52 -2.36 5.62 -2.47
N GLY A 53 -1.72 5.32 -1.34
CA GLY A 53 -1.06 4.02 -1.13
C GLY A 53 -2.04 2.85 -1.13
N GLY A 54 -3.33 3.08 -0.88
CA GLY A 54 -4.35 2.04 -0.97
C GLY A 54 -4.59 1.59 -2.40
N LEU A 55 -4.67 2.52 -3.36
CA LEU A 55 -4.83 2.21 -4.78
C LEU A 55 -3.56 1.52 -5.33
N ALA A 56 -2.38 2.06 -4.98
CA ALA A 56 -1.11 1.45 -5.35
C ALA A 56 -0.97 0.01 -4.82
N SER A 57 -1.35 -0.22 -3.56
CA SER A 57 -1.32 -1.57 -2.96
C SER A 57 -2.23 -2.56 -3.69
N ALA A 58 -3.44 -2.13 -4.05
CA ALA A 58 -4.36 -2.95 -4.86
C ALA A 58 -3.76 -3.27 -6.23
N TRP A 59 -3.13 -2.29 -6.86
CA TRP A 59 -2.56 -2.46 -8.18
C TRP A 59 -1.34 -3.40 -8.19
N VAL A 60 -0.43 -3.26 -7.22
CA VAL A 60 0.71 -4.16 -7.03
C VAL A 60 0.26 -5.62 -6.84
N ALA A 61 -0.75 -5.84 -5.99
CA ALA A 61 -1.28 -7.19 -5.75
C ALA A 61 -1.99 -7.78 -6.98
N LEU A 62 -2.66 -6.95 -7.78
CA LEU A 62 -3.31 -7.39 -9.03
C LEU A 62 -2.30 -7.76 -10.12
N ARG A 63 -1.17 -7.05 -10.19
CA ARG A 63 -0.13 -7.30 -11.19
C ARG A 63 0.77 -8.49 -10.84
N HIS A 64 1.08 -8.66 -9.54
CA HIS A 64 1.97 -9.71 -9.05
C HIS A 64 1.32 -10.58 -7.95
N PRO A 65 0.20 -11.27 -8.25
CA PRO A 65 -0.47 -12.15 -7.28
C PRO A 65 0.40 -13.33 -6.82
N GLU A 66 1.39 -13.71 -7.64
CA GLU A 66 2.41 -14.72 -7.32
C GLU A 66 3.39 -14.28 -6.23
N VAL A 67 3.44 -12.97 -5.92
CA VAL A 67 4.28 -12.38 -4.87
C VAL A 67 3.44 -11.86 -3.70
N PHE A 68 2.33 -11.18 -3.99
CA PHE A 68 1.45 -10.55 -3.01
C PHE A 68 0.06 -11.20 -3.04
N GLY A 69 -0.14 -12.25 -2.25
CA GLY A 69 -1.40 -12.99 -2.20
C GLY A 69 -2.52 -12.31 -1.42
N ASN A 70 -2.23 -11.21 -0.71
CA ASN A 70 -3.21 -10.43 0.03
C ASN A 70 -2.93 -8.93 -0.10
N VAL A 71 -3.99 -8.11 -0.03
CA VAL A 71 -3.91 -6.65 -0.03
C VAL A 71 -4.76 -6.05 1.08
N LEU A 72 -4.27 -4.97 1.68
CA LEU A 72 -5.04 -4.13 2.59
C LEU A 72 -5.06 -2.68 2.08
N SER A 73 -6.17 -2.30 1.45
CA SER A 73 -6.34 -0.98 0.82
C SER A 73 -7.26 -0.09 1.64
N PHE A 74 -6.71 0.99 2.21
CA PHE A 74 -7.47 2.01 2.93
C PHE A 74 -7.65 3.26 2.09
N VAL A 75 -8.56 3.24 1.11
CA VAL A 75 -8.91 4.46 0.37
C VAL A 75 -9.73 5.37 1.29
N ARG A 76 -9.13 6.45 1.80
CA ARG A 76 -9.86 7.37 2.68
C ARG A 76 -10.79 8.24 1.83
N LEU A 77 -12.10 7.99 1.91
CA LEU A 77 -13.11 8.98 1.55
C LEU A 77 -13.13 10.05 2.66
N LEU A 78 -12.71 11.27 2.34
CA LEU A 78 -12.78 12.38 3.28
C LEU A 78 -14.25 12.82 3.43
N LEU A 79 -14.95 12.33 4.45
CA LEU A 79 -16.04 13.09 5.07
C LEU A 79 -15.46 13.83 6.28
N VAL A 80 -15.11 15.10 6.09
CA VAL A 80 -14.86 16.05 7.19
C VAL A 80 -16.14 16.87 7.41
N GLY A 81 -16.72 16.76 8.61
CA GLY A 81 -17.84 17.58 9.11
C GLY A 81 -18.82 16.74 9.93
N THR A 82 -19.15 16.99 11.20
CA THR A 82 -19.03 18.18 12.05
C THR A 82 -18.74 17.80 13.51
N ARG A 83 -17.95 18.62 14.22
CA ARG A 83 -17.89 18.64 15.69
C ARG A 83 -19.29 18.79 16.30
N GLY A 84 -19.56 18.08 17.39
CA GLY A 84 -20.43 18.58 18.46
C GLY A 84 -21.57 17.66 18.91
N ARG A 85 -21.36 16.93 20.02
CA ARG A 85 -21.97 17.22 21.34
C ARG A 85 -21.67 16.04 22.30
N LYS A 86 -21.12 16.36 23.47
CA LYS A 86 -21.19 15.48 24.64
C LYS A 86 -22.66 15.44 25.08
N CYS A 87 -23.25 14.25 25.23
CA CYS A 87 -24.46 14.09 26.05
C CYS A 87 -24.01 13.66 27.46
N PRO A 88 -24.56 14.24 28.54
CA PRO A 88 -24.22 13.86 29.89
C PRO A 88 -24.89 12.54 30.26
N ALA A 89 -24.22 11.79 31.12
CA ALA A 89 -24.80 10.62 31.78
C ALA A 89 -25.94 11.08 32.70
N GLY A 90 -27.09 10.42 32.58
CA GLY A 90 -28.19 10.42 33.54
C GLY A 90 -28.45 8.99 33.97
#